data_AF-A0A1Z9QFP2-F1
#
_entry.id   AF-A0A1Z9QFP2-F1
#
_cell.length_a   1.000
_cell.length_b   1.000
_cell.length_c   1.000
_cell.angle_alpha   90.00
_cell.angle_beta   90.00
_cell.angle_gamma   90.00
#
_symmetry.space_group_name_H-M   'P 1'
#
loop_
_entity.id
_entity.type
_entity.pdbx_description
1 polymer ?
#
loop_
_entity_poly.entity_id
_entity_poly.type
_entity_poly.pdbx_seq_one_letter_code
_entity_poly.pdbx_strand_id
1 'polypeptide(L)'
;MTDPQASNEAARLAADLLPTRMDELAVEGRTDTSVLDQLWAMAFGLPRWYFVGTGAFPNVQPLAVIVDEKPYAMAFTAKGRADEYARKHGVLAIGDKPSILSFKVESAVRRIVPLQRVGVFGILFDDFRGGWCIPLGRLPDMLQHFKPGGPGGRDVDPGSAPESDQGSPD
;
A
#
# COMPACT_ATOMS: atom_id res chain seq x y z
N MET A 1 -22.74 -26.85 3.07
CA MET A 1 -23.23 -25.48 3.34
C MET A 1 -22.05 -24.55 3.20
N THR A 2 -22.03 -23.72 2.17
CA THR A 2 -20.95 -22.74 1.93
C THR A 2 -21.09 -21.61 2.94
N ASP A 3 -20.04 -21.28 3.67
CA ASP A 3 -20.03 -20.20 4.66
C ASP A 3 -20.19 -18.83 3.95
N PRO A 4 -21.28 -18.07 4.19
CA PRO A 4 -21.51 -16.77 3.57
C PRO A 4 -20.39 -15.76 3.85
N GLN A 5 -19.72 -15.87 4.99
CA GLN A 5 -18.63 -14.97 5.36
C GLN A 5 -17.38 -15.20 4.50
N ALA A 6 -17.07 -16.46 4.20
CA ALA A 6 -15.96 -16.83 3.33
C ALA A 6 -16.18 -16.36 1.88
N SER A 7 -17.43 -16.44 1.40
CA SER A 7 -17.81 -15.93 0.06
C SER A 7 -17.63 -14.41 -0.04
N ASN A 8 -18.00 -13.67 1.01
CA ASN A 8 -17.84 -12.21 1.06
C ASN A 8 -16.36 -11.79 1.14
N GLU A 9 -15.54 -12.52 1.90
CA GLU A 9 -14.10 -12.27 1.94
C GLU A 9 -13.43 -12.52 0.58
N ALA A 10 -13.76 -13.64 -0.08
CA ALA A 10 -13.24 -13.94 -1.41
C ALA A 10 -13.61 -12.86 -2.44
N ALA A 11 -14.85 -12.36 -2.41
CA ALA A 11 -15.28 -11.28 -3.29
C ALA A 11 -14.50 -9.97 -3.04
N ARG A 12 -14.23 -9.63 -1.77
CA ARG A 12 -13.41 -8.45 -1.42
C ARG A 12 -11.97 -8.60 -1.89
N LEU A 13 -11.36 -9.76 -1.66
CA LEU A 13 -10.00 -10.03 -2.15
C LEU A 13 -9.93 -9.95 -3.67
N ALA A 14 -10.94 -10.46 -4.39
CA ALA A 14 -11.00 -10.36 -5.85
C ALA A 14 -11.16 -8.90 -6.32
N ALA A 15 -11.96 -8.09 -5.64
CA ALA A 15 -12.12 -6.66 -5.95
C ALA A 15 -10.80 -5.88 -5.78
N ASP A 16 -9.99 -6.21 -4.77
CA ASP A 16 -8.67 -5.62 -4.54
C ASP A 16 -7.66 -5.87 -5.69
N LEU A 17 -7.93 -6.86 -6.56
CA LEU A 17 -7.09 -7.21 -7.71
C LEU A 17 -7.41 -6.42 -8.98
N LEU A 18 -8.48 -5.62 -8.99
CA LEU A 18 -8.79 -4.78 -10.13
C LEU A 18 -7.70 -3.70 -10.32
N PRO A 19 -7.43 -3.27 -11.57
CA PRO A 19 -6.57 -2.13 -11.83
C PRO A 19 -7.06 -0.87 -11.12
N THR A 20 -6.12 -0.05 -10.67
CA THR A 20 -6.38 1.20 -9.95
C THR A 20 -5.57 2.34 -10.55
N ARG A 21 -5.96 3.58 -10.24
CA ARG A 21 -5.19 4.77 -10.64
C ARG A 21 -3.73 4.75 -10.14
N MET A 22 -3.45 4.11 -9.01
CA MET A 22 -2.06 3.94 -8.54
C MET A 22 -1.23 3.05 -9.46
N ASP A 23 -1.84 2.02 -10.06
CA ASP A 23 -1.14 1.14 -11.01
C ASP A 23 -0.76 1.91 -12.28
N GLU A 24 -1.67 2.74 -12.79
CA GLU A 24 -1.43 3.62 -13.93
C GLU A 24 -0.29 4.60 -13.66
N LEU A 25 -0.36 5.30 -12.51
CA LEU A 25 0.66 6.26 -12.09
C LEU A 25 2.03 5.61 -11.88
N ALA A 26 2.07 4.37 -11.38
CA ALA A 26 3.30 3.64 -11.21
C ALA A 26 3.97 3.26 -12.55
N VAL A 27 3.17 2.90 -13.55
CA VAL A 27 3.68 2.62 -14.90
C VAL A 27 4.13 3.92 -15.58
N GLU A 28 3.32 4.96 -15.54
CA GLU A 28 3.62 6.28 -16.12
C GLU A 28 4.86 6.91 -15.49
N GLY A 29 5.01 6.77 -14.16
CA GLY A 29 6.14 7.26 -13.37
C GLY A 29 7.51 6.70 -13.77
N ARG A 30 7.55 5.64 -14.59
CA ARG A 30 8.80 5.10 -15.17
C ARG A 30 9.39 6.00 -16.24
N THR A 31 8.55 6.80 -16.90
CA THR A 31 8.95 7.71 -17.98
C THR A 31 8.70 9.17 -17.65
N ASP A 32 7.69 9.48 -16.84
CA ASP A 32 7.38 10.84 -16.39
C ASP A 32 7.37 10.91 -14.86
N THR A 33 8.44 11.41 -14.28
CA THR A 33 8.56 11.52 -12.82
C THR A 33 7.62 12.55 -12.20
N SER A 34 7.00 13.44 -12.98
CA SER A 34 6.09 14.47 -12.46
C SER A 34 4.82 13.90 -11.83
N VAL A 35 4.45 12.67 -12.20
CA VAL A 35 3.27 11.98 -11.65
C VAL A 35 3.53 11.28 -10.32
N LEU A 36 4.80 11.19 -9.88
CA LEU A 36 5.17 10.45 -8.67
C LEU A 36 4.64 11.11 -7.40
N ASP A 37 4.52 12.44 -7.35
CA ASP A 37 3.89 13.13 -6.22
C ASP A 37 2.43 12.71 -6.05
N GLN A 38 1.72 12.45 -7.16
CA GLN A 38 0.36 11.89 -7.10
C GLN A 38 0.36 10.49 -6.49
N LEU A 39 1.26 9.64 -6.97
CA LEU A 39 1.38 8.26 -6.51
C LEU A 39 1.69 8.21 -5.02
N TRP A 40 2.63 9.04 -4.56
CA TRP A 40 2.98 9.13 -3.14
C TRP A 40 1.84 9.68 -2.31
N ALA A 41 1.18 10.76 -2.73
CA ALA A 41 -0.01 11.28 -2.04
C ALA A 41 -1.09 10.20 -1.87
N MET A 42 -1.37 9.42 -2.92
CA MET A 42 -2.33 8.31 -2.84
C MET A 42 -1.86 7.21 -1.90
N ALA A 43 -0.59 6.79 -1.99
CA ALA A 43 -0.05 5.72 -1.16
C ALA A 43 -0.05 6.08 0.34
N PHE A 44 0.31 7.32 0.70
CA PHE A 44 0.29 7.79 2.08
C PHE A 44 -1.12 8.18 2.58
N GLY A 45 -2.05 8.44 1.67
CA GLY A 45 -3.48 8.64 1.96
C GLY A 45 -4.25 7.33 2.19
N LEU A 46 -3.66 6.16 1.92
CA LEU A 46 -4.31 4.88 2.17
C LEU A 46 -4.65 4.71 3.66
N PRO A 47 -5.76 4.04 4.01
CA PRO A 47 -6.07 3.75 5.41
C PRO A 47 -5.03 2.82 6.03
N ARG A 48 -4.52 1.88 5.23
CA ARG A 48 -3.64 0.79 5.67
C ARG A 48 -2.68 0.39 4.55
N TRP A 49 -1.48 -0.03 4.95
CA TRP A 49 -0.60 -0.83 4.12
C TRP A 49 -0.64 -2.28 4.58
N TYR A 50 -0.45 -3.20 3.63
CA TYR A 50 -0.46 -4.63 3.86
C TYR A 50 0.92 -5.20 3.57
N PHE A 51 1.32 -6.22 4.32
CA PHE A 51 2.59 -6.92 4.13
C PHE A 51 2.34 -8.41 4.22
N VAL A 52 3.05 -9.17 3.40
CA VAL A 52 3.12 -10.62 3.59
C VAL A 52 4.00 -10.88 4.80
N GLY A 53 3.49 -11.63 5.78
CA GLY A 53 4.18 -12.00 7.00
C GLY A 53 4.95 -13.31 6.84
N THR A 54 6.14 -13.36 7.42
CA THR A 54 7.00 -14.55 7.51
C THR A 54 7.39 -14.81 8.96
N GLY A 55 7.77 -16.06 9.24
CA GLY A 55 8.04 -16.52 10.60
C GLY A 55 6.78 -17.03 11.30
N ALA A 56 6.89 -17.27 12.61
CA ALA A 56 5.81 -17.80 13.43
C ALA A 56 5.44 -16.82 14.54
N PHE A 57 4.19 -16.88 14.99
CA PHE A 57 3.73 -16.12 16.15
C PHE A 57 4.61 -16.43 17.39
N PRO A 58 4.99 -15.42 18.21
CA PRO A 58 4.63 -14.00 18.12
C PRO A 58 5.54 -13.15 17.22
N ASN A 59 6.53 -13.75 16.56
CA ASN A 59 7.61 -13.08 15.84
C ASN A 59 7.37 -12.96 14.33
N VAL A 60 6.13 -12.70 13.89
CA VAL A 60 5.83 -12.52 12.47
C VAL A 60 6.40 -11.18 11.97
N GLN A 61 7.19 -11.22 10.91
CA GLN A 61 7.82 -10.05 10.29
C GLN A 61 7.40 -9.88 8.83
N PRO A 62 7.37 -8.65 8.29
CA PRO A 62 7.21 -8.43 6.86
C PRO A 62 8.25 -9.22 6.04
N LEU A 63 7.80 -9.85 4.96
CA LEU A 63 8.65 -10.49 3.97
C LEU A 63 9.59 -9.45 3.37
N ALA A 64 10.87 -9.79 3.26
CA ALA A 64 11.85 -9.05 2.49
C ALA A 64 12.16 -9.79 1.19
N VAL A 65 12.27 -9.04 0.09
CA VAL A 65 12.66 -9.54 -1.24
C VAL A 65 13.93 -8.83 -1.69
N ILE A 66 14.75 -9.49 -2.51
CA ILE A 66 15.97 -8.89 -3.06
C ILE A 66 15.68 -8.35 -4.46
N VAL A 67 15.94 -7.06 -4.67
CA VAL A 67 15.90 -6.40 -5.99
C VAL A 67 17.21 -5.65 -6.15
N ASP A 68 17.92 -5.87 -7.26
CA ASP A 68 19.23 -5.26 -7.53
C ASP A 68 20.19 -5.33 -6.33
N GLU A 69 20.35 -6.53 -5.77
CA GLU A 69 21.20 -6.85 -4.60
C GLU A 69 20.79 -6.15 -3.28
N LYS A 70 19.67 -5.43 -3.26
CA LYS A 70 19.17 -4.71 -2.08
C LYS A 70 17.90 -5.36 -1.54
N PRO A 71 17.79 -5.55 -0.22
CA PRO A 71 16.56 -6.06 0.40
C PRO A 71 15.50 -4.96 0.52
N TYR A 72 14.27 -5.29 0.13
CA TYR A 72 13.09 -4.44 0.26
C TYR A 72 12.00 -5.17 1.05
N ALA A 73 11.36 -4.48 2.00
CA ALA A 73 10.14 -4.98 2.62
C ALA A 73 9.01 -4.98 1.58
N MET A 74 8.37 -6.13 1.36
CA MET A 74 7.31 -6.27 0.36
C MET A 74 5.96 -5.80 0.92
N ALA A 75 5.44 -4.71 0.35
CA ALA A 75 4.22 -4.06 0.77
C ALA A 75 3.18 -4.01 -0.35
N PHE A 76 1.93 -3.83 0.04
CA PHE A 76 0.80 -3.84 -0.86
C PHE A 76 -0.20 -2.75 -0.48
N THR A 77 -0.80 -2.16 -1.51
CA THR A 77 -1.82 -1.12 -1.34
C THR A 77 -3.18 -1.70 -0.93
N ALA A 78 -3.41 -2.99 -1.18
CA ALA A 78 -4.65 -3.70 -0.86
C ALA A 78 -4.41 -5.10 -0.30
N LYS A 79 -5.37 -5.63 0.46
CA LYS A 79 -5.23 -6.94 1.14
C LYS A 79 -5.20 -8.08 0.14
N GLY A 80 -6.09 -8.04 -0.87
CA GLY A 80 -6.16 -9.05 -1.93
C GLY A 80 -4.86 -9.20 -2.70
N ARG A 81 -4.15 -8.09 -2.95
CA ARG A 81 -2.84 -8.11 -3.63
C ARG A 81 -1.77 -8.82 -2.79
N ALA A 82 -1.76 -8.57 -1.48
CA ALA A 82 -0.85 -9.28 -0.57
C ALA A 82 -1.18 -10.78 -0.47
N ASP A 83 -2.47 -11.14 -0.43
CA ASP A 83 -2.92 -12.54 -0.42
C ASP A 83 -2.56 -13.26 -1.73
N GLU A 84 -2.83 -12.65 -2.89
CA GLU A 84 -2.45 -13.17 -4.21
C GLU A 84 -0.94 -13.41 -4.31
N TYR A 85 -0.13 -12.42 -3.89
CA TYR A 85 1.31 -12.55 -3.86
C TYR A 85 1.76 -13.71 -2.99
N ALA A 86 1.29 -13.77 -1.74
CA ALA A 86 1.68 -14.82 -0.81
C ALA A 86 1.37 -16.23 -1.35
N ARG A 87 0.20 -16.42 -1.98
CA ARG A 87 -0.17 -17.69 -2.61
C ARG A 87 0.72 -18.03 -3.80
N LYS A 88 0.93 -17.07 -4.70
CA LYS A 88 1.76 -17.28 -5.91
C LYS A 88 3.20 -17.63 -5.56
N HIS A 89 3.72 -17.10 -4.45
CA HIS A 89 5.09 -17.32 -3.99
C HIS A 89 5.23 -18.39 -2.90
N GLY A 90 4.14 -19.11 -2.56
CA GLY A 90 4.17 -20.18 -1.56
C GLY A 90 4.49 -19.71 -0.14
N VAL A 91 4.30 -18.42 0.17
CA VAL A 91 4.53 -17.84 1.50
C VAL A 91 3.27 -18.00 2.34
N LEU A 92 3.08 -19.23 2.83
CA LEU A 92 1.90 -19.63 3.59
C LEU A 92 2.24 -19.84 5.07
N ALA A 93 1.31 -19.49 5.95
CA ALA A 93 1.38 -19.82 7.37
C ALA A 93 0.75 -21.20 7.63
N ILE A 94 0.69 -21.60 8.90
CA ILE A 94 0.07 -22.85 9.35
C ILE A 94 -1.39 -22.90 8.88
N GLY A 95 -1.75 -23.99 8.19
CA GLY A 95 -3.09 -24.21 7.63
C GLY A 95 -3.30 -23.61 6.24
N ASP A 96 -2.23 -23.48 5.44
CA ASP A 96 -2.23 -23.07 4.03
C ASP A 96 -2.88 -21.70 3.74
N LYS A 97 -2.88 -20.82 4.75
CA LYS A 97 -3.38 -19.45 4.64
C LYS A 97 -2.22 -18.47 4.72
N PRO A 98 -2.14 -17.47 3.82
CA PRO A 98 -1.20 -16.36 3.96
C PRO A 98 -1.31 -15.67 5.32
N SER A 99 -0.17 -15.37 5.95
CA SER A 99 -0.14 -14.41 7.05
C SER A 99 -0.06 -13.01 6.45
N ILE A 100 -1.15 -12.24 6.52
CA ILE A 100 -1.16 -10.86 6.01
C ILE A 100 -1.17 -9.89 7.20
N LEU A 101 -0.09 -9.14 7.35
CA LEU A 101 0.02 -8.06 8.32
C LEU A 101 -0.67 -6.82 7.77
N SER A 102 -1.43 -6.12 8.60
CA SER A 102 -2.14 -4.90 8.21
C SER A 102 -1.93 -3.80 9.24
N PHE A 103 -1.36 -2.68 8.80
CA PHE A 103 -1.06 -1.54 9.66
C PHE A 103 -1.65 -0.26 9.07
N LYS A 104 -2.14 0.64 9.93
CA LYS A 104 -2.35 2.04 9.53
C LYS A 104 -1.03 2.58 8.97
N VAL A 105 -1.07 3.43 7.94
CA VAL A 105 0.15 3.90 7.23
C VAL A 105 1.21 4.45 8.19
N GLU A 106 0.83 5.31 9.13
CA GLU A 106 1.77 5.84 10.13
C GLU A 106 2.41 4.73 10.99
N SER A 107 1.63 3.70 11.34
CA SER A 107 2.13 2.56 12.10
C SER A 107 3.01 1.65 11.26
N ALA A 108 2.73 1.53 9.95
CA ALA A 108 3.57 0.81 9.01
C ALA A 108 4.94 1.49 8.90
N VAL A 109 4.98 2.81 8.68
CA VAL A 109 6.21 3.60 8.63
C VAL A 109 7.04 3.42 9.90
N ARG A 110 6.43 3.59 11.09
CA ARG A 110 7.12 3.39 12.38
C ARG A 110 7.71 1.99 12.56
N ARG A 111 7.06 0.96 12.02
CA ARG A 111 7.50 -0.44 12.15
C ARG A 111 8.60 -0.80 11.16
N ILE A 112 8.52 -0.30 9.93
CA ILE A 112 9.45 -0.68 8.85
C ILE A 112 10.76 0.12 8.93
N VAL A 113 10.74 1.41 9.29
CA VAL A 113 11.95 2.25 9.33
C VAL A 113 13.09 1.63 10.15
N PRO A 114 12.87 1.05 11.35
CA PRO A 114 13.93 0.37 12.11
C PRO A 114 14.60 -0.81 11.40
N LEU A 115 13.96 -1.42 10.39
CA LEU A 115 14.54 -2.54 9.63
C LEU A 115 15.78 -2.13 8.82
N GLN A 116 16.00 -0.84 8.62
CA GLN A 116 17.24 -0.33 8.05
C GLN A 116 18.48 -0.78 8.85
N ARG A 117 18.35 -0.95 10.17
CA ARG A 117 19.45 -1.42 11.04
C ARG A 117 19.89 -2.85 10.76
N VAL A 118 19.01 -3.66 10.17
CA VAL A 118 19.29 -5.04 9.76
C VAL A 118 19.47 -5.17 8.25
N GLY A 119 19.69 -4.05 7.56
CA GLY A 119 20.07 -4.01 6.14
C GLY A 119 18.94 -3.75 5.15
N VAL A 120 17.66 -3.68 5.58
CA VAL A 120 16.55 -3.39 4.66
C VAL A 120 16.70 -1.99 4.06
N PHE A 121 16.78 -1.91 2.73
CA PHE A 121 17.03 -0.67 2.00
C PHE A 121 15.76 0.16 1.82
N GLY A 122 14.65 -0.47 1.44
CA GLY A 122 13.41 0.21 1.09
C GLY A 122 12.16 -0.62 1.34
N ILE A 123 11.03 -0.02 0.99
CA ILE A 123 9.75 -0.70 0.82
C ILE A 123 9.48 -0.80 -0.68
N LEU A 124 9.01 -1.95 -1.15
CA LEU A 124 8.58 -2.18 -2.53
C LEU A 124 7.07 -2.44 -2.53
N PHE A 125 6.32 -1.67 -3.31
CA PHE A 125 4.87 -1.80 -3.43
C PHE A 125 4.48 -2.53 -4.71
N ASP A 126 3.50 -3.43 -4.60
CA ASP A 126 2.73 -4.02 -5.71
C ASP A 126 3.59 -4.36 -6.95
N ASP A 127 4.58 -5.25 -6.76
CA ASP A 127 5.65 -5.54 -7.72
C ASP A 127 5.17 -5.86 -9.14
N PHE A 128 4.12 -6.66 -9.29
CA PHE A 128 3.55 -7.05 -10.59
C PHE A 128 2.73 -5.95 -11.28
N ARG A 129 2.45 -4.81 -10.63
CA ARG A 129 1.50 -3.78 -11.09
C ARG A 129 2.15 -2.43 -11.32
N GLY A 130 3.38 -2.45 -11.82
CA GLY A 130 4.16 -1.24 -12.03
C GLY A 130 5.28 -1.06 -11.01
N GLY A 131 5.23 -1.76 -9.87
CA GLY A 131 6.32 -1.94 -8.91
C GLY A 131 7.10 -0.66 -8.58
N TRP A 132 6.80 -0.01 -7.46
CA TRP A 132 7.48 1.22 -7.05
C TRP A 132 8.03 1.10 -5.65
N CYS A 133 9.16 1.78 -5.39
CA CYS A 133 9.85 1.68 -4.12
C CYS A 133 10.05 3.04 -3.44
N ILE A 134 10.14 3.01 -2.11
CA ILE A 134 10.51 4.16 -1.30
C ILE A 134 11.68 3.74 -0.39
N PRO A 135 12.84 4.41 -0.43
CA PRO A 135 13.93 4.14 0.49
C PRO A 135 13.48 4.37 1.94
N LEU A 136 13.87 3.50 2.88
CA LEU A 136 13.40 3.60 4.27
C LEU A 136 13.75 4.93 4.94
N GLY A 137 14.93 5.46 4.62
CA GLY A 137 15.39 6.76 5.12
C GLY A 137 14.55 7.96 4.65
N ARG A 138 13.69 7.79 3.64
CA ARG A 138 12.79 8.85 3.13
C ARG A 138 11.38 8.76 3.69
N LEU A 139 10.98 7.61 4.24
CA LEU A 139 9.62 7.37 4.71
C LEU A 139 9.13 8.38 5.78
N PRO A 140 9.94 8.79 6.79
CA PRO A 140 9.48 9.76 7.78
C PRO A 140 9.13 11.12 7.16
N ASP A 141 9.99 11.65 6.30
CA ASP A 141 9.80 12.93 5.63
C ASP A 141 8.61 12.88 4.67
N MET A 142 8.50 11.80 3.89
CA MET A 142 7.38 11.60 2.97
C MET A 142 6.06 11.44 3.71
N LEU A 143 6.02 10.74 4.85
CA LEU A 143 4.83 10.65 5.67
C LEU A 143 4.39 12.05 6.16
N GLN A 144 5.34 12.88 6.62
CA GLN A 144 5.01 14.24 7.05
C GLN A 144 4.46 15.08 5.91
N HIS A 145 5.00 14.91 4.70
CA HIS A 145 4.61 15.67 3.52
C HIS A 145 3.26 15.23 2.93
N PHE A 146 3.04 13.93 2.77
CA PHE A 146 1.91 13.35 2.02
C PHE A 146 0.77 12.81 2.89
N LYS A 147 0.88 12.79 4.22
CA LYS A 147 -0.26 12.46 5.08
C LYS A 147 -1.46 13.38 4.76
N PRO A 148 -2.71 12.94 5.00
CA PRO A 148 -3.87 13.82 4.89
C PRO A 148 -3.66 15.13 5.70
N GLY A 149 -3.92 16.28 5.05
CA GLY A 149 -3.63 17.62 5.60
C GLY A 149 -2.15 18.04 5.62
N GLY A 150 -1.25 17.26 5.01
CA GLY A 150 0.16 17.62 4.82
C GLY A 150 0.39 18.48 3.57
N PRO A 151 1.55 19.13 3.41
CA PRO A 151 1.84 20.05 2.30
C PRO A 151 1.67 19.48 0.88
N GLY A 152 1.88 18.17 0.71
CA GLY A 152 1.61 17.44 -0.53
C GLY A 152 0.46 16.43 -0.41
N GLY A 153 -0.19 16.38 0.76
CA GLY A 153 -1.40 15.60 0.94
C GLY A 153 -2.51 16.23 0.11
N ARG A 154 -3.01 15.52 -0.90
CA ARG A 154 -4.20 15.98 -1.62
C ARG A 154 -5.39 15.76 -0.71
N ASP A 155 -6.06 16.84 -0.33
CA ASP A 155 -7.39 16.74 0.25
C ASP A 155 -8.30 16.14 -0.82
N VAL A 156 -8.62 14.86 -0.67
CA VAL A 156 -9.76 14.28 -1.38
C VAL A 156 -10.98 14.80 -0.64
N ASP A 157 -11.49 15.96 -1.06
CA ASP A 157 -12.76 16.48 -0.59
C ASP A 157 -13.87 15.48 -0.95
N PRO A 158 -14.50 14.80 0.04
CA PRO A 158 -15.60 13.89 -0.22
C PRO A 158 -16.90 14.71 -0.25
N GLY A 159 -17.06 15.52 -1.29
CA GLY A 159 -18.36 16.09 -1.67
C GLY A 159 -18.66 17.49 -1.15
N SER A 160 -18.09 18.50 -1.79
CA SER A 160 -18.84 19.74 -2.05
C SER A 160 -19.77 19.54 -3.26
N ALA A 161 -21.06 19.41 -2.99
CA ALA A 161 -22.11 19.60 -4.00
C ALA A 161 -21.98 21.03 -4.59
N PRO A 162 -22.34 21.25 -5.87
CA PRO A 162 -22.33 22.59 -6.42
C PRO A 162 -23.42 23.42 -5.72
N GLU A 163 -23.02 24.49 -5.03
CA GLU A 163 -23.95 25.51 -4.58
C GLU A 163 -24.61 26.12 -5.82
N SER A 164 -25.92 25.93 -5.93
CA SER A 164 -26.75 26.55 -6.95
C SER A 164 -26.70 28.07 -6.80
N ASP A 165 -26.13 28.70 -7.81
CA ASP A 165 -26.21 30.13 -8.09
C ASP A 165 -27.70 30.56 -8.17
N GLN A 166 -28.18 31.24 -7.13
CA GLN A 166 -29.40 32.06 -7.20
C GLN A 166 -28.98 33.52 -7.09
N GLY A 167 -28.53 34.05 -8.23
CA GLY A 167 -28.53 35.49 -8.46
C GLY A 167 -29.96 36.00 -8.57
N SER A 168 -30.39 36.77 -7.58
CA SER A 168 -31.40 37.83 -7.79
C SER A 168 -30.68 39.14 -8.05
N PRO A 169 -31.09 39.88 -9.08
CA PRO A 169 -31.06 41.33 -9.00
C PRO A 169 -32.45 41.94 -9.29
N ASP A 170 -32.80 42.90 -8.42
CA ASP A 170 -33.81 43.98 -8.48
C ASP A 170 -35.21 43.72 -9.06
#